data_AF-A0A847WKZ2-F1
#
_entry.id   AF-A0A847WKZ2-F1
#
_cell.length_a   1.000
_cell.length_b   1.000
_cell.length_c   1.000
_cell.angle_alpha   90.00
_cell.angle_beta   90.00
_cell.angle_gamma   90.00
#
_symmetry.space_group_name_H-M   'P 1'
#
loop_
_entity.id
_entity.type
_entity.pdbx_description
1 polymer ?
#
loop_
_entity_poly.entity_id
_entity_poly.type
_entity_poly.pdbx_seq_one_letter_code
_entity_poly.pdbx_strand_id
1 'polypeptide(L)'
;MQLKISDREFIEELYNEINPYKICDIFDLKSKTYKEVKLIYFNLGTNSYLEPFKNKILNGYSILGVSDYEKSYVFDNKYKSKENRVLEIGKTINLDLNVLTYLKNIVADRKLEDEQNFIDYLKYIKESNYNLNMSISLLERISKPIDLKVWSDYVLSFVKYETLENITKDSLKDDKILPEPKYKWAKEILDSSEYMNEKFDQFYVVACILSKAFILKTQKMDSKRKFLELLNYSLNELNIS
;
A
#
# COMPACT_ATOMS: atom_id res chain seq x y z
N MET A 1 -17.73 -17.04 1.25
CA MET A 1 -17.27 -18.13 2.13
C MET A 1 -17.85 -17.92 3.53
N GLN A 2 -18.67 -18.83 4.04
CA GLN A 2 -19.34 -18.63 5.34
C GLN A 2 -18.39 -18.95 6.51
N LEU A 3 -18.09 -17.96 7.36
CA LEU A 3 -17.27 -18.15 8.56
C LEU A 3 -17.95 -19.12 9.52
N LYS A 4 -17.25 -20.19 9.90
CA LYS A 4 -17.71 -21.16 10.89
C LYS A 4 -17.65 -20.54 12.28
N ILE A 5 -18.41 -21.10 13.23
CA ILE A 5 -18.38 -20.67 14.64
C ILE A 5 -16.95 -20.71 15.20
N SER A 6 -16.19 -21.75 14.85
CA SER A 6 -14.77 -21.90 15.21
C SER A 6 -13.89 -20.76 14.71
N ASP A 7 -14.19 -20.17 13.55
CA ASP A 7 -13.41 -19.06 12.99
C ASP A 7 -13.63 -17.79 13.81
N ARG A 8 -14.88 -17.57 14.29
CA ARG A 8 -15.23 -16.43 15.14
C ARG A 8 -14.56 -16.53 16.51
N GLU A 9 -14.62 -17.70 17.13
CA GLU A 9 -13.97 -17.96 18.42
C GLU A 9 -12.46 -17.73 18.34
N PHE A 10 -11.81 -18.20 17.26
CA PHE A 10 -10.39 -17.98 17.04
C PHE A 10 -10.04 -16.50 16.91
N ILE A 11 -10.81 -15.73 16.13
CA ILE A 11 -10.62 -14.29 15.97
C ILE A 11 -10.85 -13.55 17.28
N GLU A 12 -11.90 -13.88 18.04
CA GLU A 12 -12.19 -13.24 19.32
C GLU A 12 -11.10 -13.49 20.37
N GLU A 13 -10.53 -14.69 20.43
CA GLU A 13 -9.41 -14.98 21.35
C GLU A 13 -8.16 -14.16 21.02
N LEU A 14 -7.78 -14.11 19.73
CA LEU A 14 -6.65 -13.30 19.30
C LEU A 14 -6.87 -11.81 19.58
N TYR A 15 -8.09 -11.33 19.37
CA TYR A 15 -8.43 -9.92 19.55
C TYR A 15 -8.40 -9.47 21.01
N ASN A 16 -8.85 -10.32 21.94
CA ASN A 16 -8.93 -9.97 23.36
C ASN A 16 -7.61 -10.20 24.13
N GLU A 17 -6.65 -10.91 23.54
CA GLU A 17 -5.34 -11.13 24.16
C GLU A 17 -4.40 -9.96 23.86
N ILE A 18 -3.65 -9.53 24.88
CA ILE A 18 -2.69 -8.42 24.81
C ILE A 18 -1.24 -8.87 25.04
N ASN A 19 -1.05 -10.08 25.57
CA ASN A 19 0.27 -10.66 25.77
C ASN A 19 0.77 -11.28 24.44
N PRO A 20 1.88 -10.79 23.87
CA PRO A 20 2.39 -11.27 22.59
C PRO A 20 2.72 -12.77 22.58
N TYR A 21 3.21 -13.33 23.70
CA TYR A 21 3.54 -14.75 23.77
C TYR A 21 2.30 -15.64 23.75
N LYS A 22 1.20 -15.19 24.38
CA LYS A 22 -0.07 -15.92 24.35
C LYS A 22 -0.74 -15.82 22.98
N ILE A 23 -0.64 -14.68 22.30
CA ILE A 23 -1.10 -14.53 20.92
C ILE A 23 -0.39 -15.55 20.01
N CYS A 24 0.94 -15.68 20.15
CA CYS A 24 1.70 -16.69 19.43
C CYS A 24 1.18 -18.10 19.72
N ASP A 25 0.92 -18.44 20.99
CA ASP A 25 0.43 -19.76 21.37
C ASP A 25 -0.98 -20.06 20.82
N ILE A 26 -1.90 -19.09 20.91
CA ILE A 26 -3.26 -19.19 20.35
C ILE A 26 -3.17 -19.39 18.84
N PHE A 27 -2.41 -18.55 18.15
CA PHE A 27 -2.23 -18.63 16.70
C PHE A 27 -1.61 -19.97 16.32
N ASP A 28 -0.45 -20.35 16.86
CA ASP A 28 0.27 -21.58 16.50
C ASP A 28 -0.52 -22.86 16.80
N LEU A 29 -1.43 -22.83 17.78
CA LEU A 29 -2.28 -23.96 18.10
C LEU A 29 -3.45 -24.07 17.13
N LYS A 30 -4.22 -22.98 16.97
CA LYS A 30 -5.50 -23.00 16.26
C LYS A 30 -5.36 -22.80 14.76
N SER A 31 -4.33 -22.10 14.31
CA SER A 31 -4.10 -21.86 12.86
C SER A 31 -3.81 -23.14 12.06
N LYS A 32 -3.46 -24.26 12.72
CA LYS A 32 -3.18 -25.56 12.09
C LYS A 32 -4.38 -26.18 11.40
N THR A 33 -5.60 -25.77 11.76
CA THR A 33 -6.82 -26.27 11.10
C THR A 33 -7.05 -25.62 9.73
N TYR A 34 -6.27 -24.59 9.39
CA TYR A 34 -6.36 -23.89 8.11
C TYR A 34 -5.21 -24.34 7.20
N LYS A 35 -5.49 -24.47 5.90
CA LYS A 35 -4.45 -24.81 4.91
C LYS A 35 -3.36 -23.75 4.81
N GLU A 36 -3.76 -22.48 4.84
CA GLU A 36 -2.87 -21.32 4.86
C GLU A 36 -3.58 -20.19 5.59
N VAL A 37 -2.93 -19.64 6.62
CA VAL A 37 -3.43 -18.46 7.31
C VAL A 37 -2.26 -17.59 7.78
N LYS A 38 -2.42 -16.28 7.58
CA LYS A 38 -1.50 -15.25 8.05
C LYS A 38 -2.27 -14.27 8.92
N LEU A 39 -1.67 -13.86 10.02
CA LEU A 39 -2.18 -12.83 10.91
C LEU A 39 -1.20 -11.66 10.92
N ILE A 40 -1.70 -10.46 10.65
CA ILE A 40 -0.94 -9.21 10.85
C ILE A 40 -1.52 -8.55 12.07
N TYR A 41 -0.76 -8.56 13.16
CA TYR A 41 -1.16 -8.02 14.44
C TYR A 41 -0.45 -6.68 14.68
N PHE A 42 -1.18 -5.65 15.08
CA PHE A 42 -0.63 -4.34 15.43
C PHE A 42 -0.67 -4.11 16.94
N ASN A 43 0.20 -3.25 17.46
CA ASN A 43 0.22 -2.78 18.86
C ASN A 43 0.78 -3.76 19.92
N LEU A 44 1.66 -4.68 19.54
CA LEU A 44 2.42 -5.50 20.52
C LEU A 44 3.73 -4.85 21.00
N GLY A 45 4.00 -3.63 20.52
CA GLY A 45 5.27 -2.93 20.72
C GLY A 45 5.94 -2.63 19.38
N THR A 46 7.20 -2.19 19.43
CA THR A 46 8.00 -1.92 18.23
C THR A 46 8.74 -3.18 17.77
N ASN A 47 8.57 -3.51 16.49
CA ASN A 47 9.26 -4.58 15.80
C ASN A 47 10.45 -4.02 15.03
N SER A 48 11.67 -4.26 15.53
CA SER A 48 12.92 -3.80 14.91
C SER A 48 13.12 -4.36 13.50
N TYR A 49 12.61 -5.56 13.19
CA TYR A 49 12.67 -6.12 11.83
C TYR A 49 11.89 -5.31 10.80
N LEU A 50 10.91 -4.51 11.25
CA LEU A 50 10.09 -3.66 10.39
C LEU A 50 10.44 -2.18 10.47
N GLU A 51 11.51 -1.81 11.17
CA GLU A 51 12.06 -0.44 11.17
C GLU A 51 12.29 0.11 9.74
N PRO A 52 12.76 -0.69 8.76
CA PRO A 52 12.93 -0.20 7.40
C PRO A 52 11.62 0.19 6.67
N PHE A 53 10.46 -0.10 7.26
CA PHE A 53 9.11 0.23 6.77
C PHE A 53 8.48 1.40 7.53
N LYS A 54 9.22 2.03 8.45
CA LYS A 54 8.77 3.21 9.18
C LYS A 54 8.42 4.34 8.20
N ASN A 55 7.36 5.08 8.51
CA ASN A 55 7.01 6.31 7.81
C ASN A 55 8.22 7.26 7.74
N LYS A 56 8.40 7.92 6.60
CA LYS A 56 9.50 8.86 6.36
C LYS A 56 8.95 10.21 5.90
N ILE A 57 9.56 11.27 6.39
CA ILE A 57 9.34 12.64 5.92
C ILE A 57 10.70 13.17 5.46
N LEU A 58 10.78 13.66 4.23
CA LEU A 58 11.99 14.11 3.56
C LEU A 58 11.69 15.45 2.90
N ASN A 59 12.22 16.54 3.46
CA ASN A 59 12.16 17.89 2.87
C ASN A 59 10.75 18.31 2.39
N GLY A 60 9.69 17.96 3.15
CA GLY A 60 8.29 18.27 2.81
C GLY A 60 7.53 17.16 2.09
N TYR A 61 8.22 16.13 1.59
CA TYR A 61 7.64 14.92 1.00
C TYR A 61 7.51 13.82 2.04
N SER A 62 6.54 12.92 1.87
CA SER A 62 6.29 11.85 2.84
C SER A 62 6.04 10.50 2.20
N ILE A 63 6.66 9.47 2.75
CA ILE A 63 6.35 8.06 2.50
C ILE A 63 5.58 7.55 3.70
N LEU A 64 4.28 7.38 3.55
CA LEU A 64 3.36 7.03 4.64
C LEU A 64 2.71 5.67 4.37
N GLY A 65 2.81 4.78 5.34
CA GLY A 65 2.01 3.56 5.40
C GLY A 65 0.58 3.86 5.84
N VAL A 66 -0.35 2.96 5.48
CA VAL A 66 -1.74 3.02 5.98
C VAL A 66 -1.83 2.79 7.49
N SER A 67 -0.77 2.23 8.07
CA SER A 67 -0.61 1.97 9.49
C SER A 67 0.85 2.15 9.88
N ASP A 68 1.11 2.11 11.18
CA ASP A 68 2.46 2.11 11.72
C ASP A 68 3.06 0.70 11.67
N TYR A 69 3.72 0.38 10.55
CA TYR A 69 4.29 -0.95 10.31
C TYR A 69 5.39 -1.31 11.30
N GLU A 70 6.06 -0.32 11.91
CA GLU A 70 7.03 -0.56 12.97
C GLU A 70 6.38 -1.19 14.21
N LYS A 71 5.04 -1.15 14.33
CA LYS A 71 4.27 -1.78 15.40
C LYS A 71 3.54 -3.06 14.98
N SER A 72 3.89 -3.60 13.82
CA SER A 72 3.24 -4.78 13.27
C SER A 72 4.06 -6.05 13.49
N TYR A 73 3.35 -7.15 13.70
CA TYR A 73 3.88 -8.50 13.84
C TYR A 73 3.12 -9.37 12.86
N VAL A 74 3.85 -10.11 12.03
CA VAL A 74 3.27 -11.07 11.11
C VAL A 74 3.36 -12.44 11.78
N PHE A 75 2.33 -13.25 11.67
CA PHE A 75 2.31 -14.67 12.04
C PHE A 75 1.81 -15.47 10.85
N ASP A 76 2.38 -16.66 10.61
CA ASP A 76 2.09 -17.51 9.46
C ASP A 76 2.08 -18.96 9.95
N ASN A 77 0.99 -19.68 9.68
CA ASN A 77 0.79 -21.03 10.20
C ASN A 77 1.69 -22.09 9.56
N LYS A 78 2.41 -21.73 8.49
CA LYS A 78 3.49 -22.55 7.92
C LYS A 78 4.71 -22.64 8.86
N TYR A 79 4.83 -21.71 9.80
CA TYR A 79 5.97 -21.60 10.70
C TYR A 79 5.51 -21.45 12.16
N LYS A 80 6.42 -21.64 13.11
CA LYS A 80 6.16 -21.32 14.52
C LYS A 80 6.35 -19.83 14.78
N SER A 81 5.36 -19.21 15.42
CA SER A 81 5.33 -17.75 15.63
C SER A 81 6.43 -17.23 16.54
N LYS A 82 6.97 -18.08 17.42
CA LYS A 82 8.06 -17.75 18.35
C LYS A 82 9.46 -17.92 17.76
N GLU A 83 9.58 -18.46 16.54
CA GLU A 83 10.87 -18.64 15.88
C GLU A 83 11.30 -17.37 15.12
N ASN A 84 12.60 -17.08 15.16
CA ASN A 84 13.18 -16.01 14.34
C ASN A 84 13.13 -16.41 12.87
N ARG A 85 12.46 -15.61 12.05
CA ARG A 85 12.34 -15.86 10.61
C ARG A 85 12.59 -14.60 9.81
N VAL A 86 13.07 -14.81 8.58
CA VAL A 86 13.14 -13.76 7.57
C VAL A 86 11.73 -13.56 7.02
N LEU A 87 11.20 -12.34 7.13
CA LEU A 87 9.93 -11.99 6.53
C LEU A 87 10.18 -11.54 5.08
N GLU A 88 9.64 -12.28 4.12
CA GLU A 88 9.66 -11.90 2.70
C GLU A 88 8.59 -10.82 2.43
N ILE A 89 8.85 -9.59 2.90
CA ILE A 89 7.93 -8.46 2.73
C ILE A 89 8.56 -7.47 1.74
N GLY A 90 7.87 -7.23 0.63
CA GLY A 90 8.24 -6.19 -0.32
C GLY A 90 7.87 -4.79 0.19
N LYS A 91 8.73 -3.81 -0.08
CA LYS A 91 8.43 -2.39 0.18
C LYS A 91 7.81 -1.79 -1.07
N THR A 92 6.50 -1.59 -1.08
CA THR A 92 5.81 -1.01 -2.23
C THR A 92 5.29 0.39 -1.91
N ILE A 93 5.62 1.37 -2.75
CA ILE A 93 5.04 2.72 -2.71
C ILE A 93 4.08 2.86 -3.88
N ASN A 94 2.87 3.30 -3.58
CA ASN A 94 1.92 3.71 -4.61
C ASN A 94 2.04 5.23 -4.74
N LEU A 95 2.50 5.72 -5.89
CA LEU A 95 2.63 7.14 -6.14
C LEU A 95 1.25 7.78 -6.30
N ASP A 96 1.04 8.93 -5.68
CA ASP A 96 -0.14 9.78 -5.87
C ASP A 96 0.03 10.69 -7.09
N LEU A 97 -1.07 11.35 -7.49
CA LEU A 97 -1.04 12.24 -8.65
C LEU A 97 -0.14 13.46 -8.47
N ASN A 98 0.08 13.94 -7.24
CA ASN A 98 0.93 15.11 -7.00
C ASN A 98 2.39 14.77 -7.29
N VAL A 99 2.86 13.61 -6.82
CA VAL A 99 4.21 13.10 -7.10
C VAL A 99 4.39 12.86 -8.60
N LEU A 100 3.41 12.27 -9.29
CA LEU A 100 3.48 12.10 -10.74
C LEU A 100 3.48 13.44 -11.49
N THR A 101 2.74 14.43 -10.99
CA THR A 101 2.71 15.79 -11.56
C THR A 101 4.07 16.46 -11.46
N TYR A 102 4.71 16.39 -10.29
CA TYR A 102 6.04 16.92 -10.07
C TYR A 102 7.08 16.22 -10.93
N LEU A 103 7.02 14.88 -10.99
CA LEU A 103 7.91 14.08 -11.82
C LEU A 103 7.80 14.46 -13.30
N LYS A 104 6.58 14.56 -13.83
CA LYS A 104 6.34 15.03 -15.20
C LYS A 104 6.93 16.41 -15.45
N ASN A 105 6.72 17.33 -14.53
CA ASN A 105 7.20 18.71 -14.70
C ASN A 105 8.73 18.76 -14.76
N ILE A 106 9.45 18.04 -13.90
CA ILE A 106 10.91 17.95 -13.99
C ILE A 106 11.35 17.31 -15.29
N VAL A 107 10.74 16.19 -15.69
CA VAL A 107 11.10 15.47 -16.93
C VAL A 107 10.92 16.36 -18.15
N ALA A 108 9.91 17.25 -18.14
CA ALA A 108 9.64 18.22 -19.20
C ALA A 108 10.41 19.55 -19.04
N ASP A 109 11.45 19.60 -18.20
CA ASP A 109 12.26 20.78 -17.86
C ASP A 109 11.44 22.01 -17.43
N ARG A 110 10.33 21.78 -16.73
CA ARG A 110 9.54 22.84 -16.12
C ARG A 110 10.06 23.15 -14.72
N LYS A 111 10.11 24.44 -14.38
CA LYS A 111 10.55 24.89 -13.05
C LYS A 111 9.58 24.42 -11.96
N LEU A 112 10.15 23.89 -10.88
CA LEU A 112 9.48 23.64 -9.60
C LEU A 112 10.12 24.52 -8.51
N GLU A 113 9.33 24.97 -7.54
CA GLU A 113 9.81 25.84 -6.46
C GLU A 113 10.81 25.13 -5.55
N ASP A 114 10.60 23.84 -5.29
CA ASP A 114 11.39 22.98 -4.41
C ASP A 114 12.02 21.80 -5.17
N GLU A 115 12.46 22.05 -6.41
CA GLU A 115 12.99 21.04 -7.34
C GLU A 115 14.05 20.12 -6.68
N GLN A 116 15.01 20.68 -5.95
CA GLN A 116 16.07 19.89 -5.32
C GLN A 116 15.53 18.96 -4.23
N ASN A 117 14.55 19.42 -3.44
CA ASN A 117 13.94 18.61 -2.39
C ASN A 117 13.22 17.39 -2.98
N PHE A 118 12.55 17.58 -4.11
CA PHE A 118 11.89 16.49 -4.83
C PHE A 118 12.89 15.51 -5.44
N ILE A 119 14.00 16.00 -6.00
CA ILE A 119 15.08 15.15 -6.52
C ILE A 119 15.68 14.30 -5.40
N ASP A 120 15.93 14.89 -4.23
CA ASP A 120 16.45 14.15 -3.07
C ASP A 120 15.46 13.09 -2.57
N TYR A 121 14.16 13.39 -2.61
CA TYR A 121 13.09 12.44 -2.31
C TYR A 121 13.08 11.25 -3.29
N LEU A 122 13.13 11.52 -4.60
CA LEU A 122 13.20 10.49 -5.63
C LEU A 122 14.48 9.64 -5.50
N LYS A 123 15.62 10.28 -5.23
CA LYS A 123 16.89 9.60 -5.01
C LYS A 123 16.81 8.65 -3.82
N TYR A 124 16.25 9.11 -2.69
CA TYR A 124 16.04 8.26 -1.52
C TYR A 124 15.18 7.03 -1.83
N ILE A 125 14.09 7.20 -2.60
CA ILE A 125 13.23 6.10 -3.01
C ILE A 125 14.02 5.06 -3.81
N LYS A 126 14.80 5.51 -4.79
CA LYS A 126 15.60 4.63 -5.65
C LYS A 126 16.64 3.85 -4.84
N GLU A 127 17.41 4.54 -3.99
CA GLU A 127 18.47 3.94 -3.18
C GLU A 127 17.93 2.98 -2.10
N SER A 128 16.69 3.20 -1.64
CA SER A 128 16.03 2.35 -0.65
C SER A 128 15.39 1.09 -1.22
N ASN A 129 15.50 0.86 -2.54
CA ASN A 129 14.95 -0.30 -3.25
C ASN A 129 13.44 -0.51 -3.03
N TYR A 130 12.67 0.57 -3.04
CA TYR A 130 11.21 0.47 -3.07
C TYR A 130 10.73 -0.01 -4.44
N ASN A 131 9.75 -0.91 -4.43
CA ASN A 131 8.94 -1.20 -5.61
C ASN A 131 7.94 -0.06 -5.80
N LEU A 132 7.92 0.57 -6.96
CA LEU A 132 6.95 1.62 -7.26
C LEU A 132 5.79 1.11 -8.10
N ASN A 133 4.62 1.71 -7.88
CA ASN A 133 3.47 1.54 -8.74
C ASN A 133 2.66 2.85 -8.84
N MET A 134 1.69 2.87 -9.75
CA MET A 134 0.78 3.99 -9.97
C MET A 134 -0.68 3.62 -9.69
N SER A 135 -0.93 2.57 -8.91
CA SER A 135 -2.29 2.07 -8.67
C SER A 135 -3.18 3.11 -7.98
N ILE A 136 -2.66 3.88 -7.03
CA ILE A 136 -3.40 4.97 -6.39
C ILE A 136 -3.67 6.13 -7.36
N SER A 137 -2.68 6.55 -8.14
CA SER A 137 -2.86 7.58 -9.18
C SER A 137 -3.93 7.22 -10.21
N LEU A 138 -4.01 5.94 -10.60
CA LEU A 138 -5.07 5.44 -11.47
C LEU A 138 -6.46 5.63 -10.86
N LEU A 139 -6.60 5.36 -9.55
CA LEU A 139 -7.86 5.54 -8.83
C LEU A 139 -8.24 7.01 -8.72
N GLU A 140 -7.27 7.87 -8.40
CA GLU A 140 -7.50 9.31 -8.35
C GLU A 140 -7.98 9.85 -9.70
N ARG A 141 -7.41 9.36 -10.82
CA ARG A 141 -7.85 9.71 -12.19
C ARG A 141 -9.31 9.35 -12.44
N ILE A 142 -9.82 8.25 -11.88
CA ILE A 142 -11.24 7.93 -12.08
C ILE A 142 -12.12 8.91 -11.29
N SER A 143 -11.73 9.22 -10.05
CA SER A 143 -12.47 10.20 -9.24
C SER A 143 -12.43 11.62 -9.83
N LYS A 144 -11.36 11.96 -10.55
CA LYS A 144 -11.13 13.25 -11.19
C LYS A 144 -10.59 13.00 -12.61
N PRO A 145 -11.46 12.94 -13.64
CA PRO A 145 -11.05 12.62 -15.00
C PRO A 145 -9.85 13.46 -15.46
N ILE A 146 -8.80 12.78 -15.92
CA ILE A 146 -7.58 13.39 -16.46
C ILE A 146 -7.55 13.17 -17.96
N ASP A 147 -7.21 14.22 -18.70
CA ASP A 147 -6.97 14.15 -20.14
C ASP A 147 -5.94 13.07 -20.49
N LEU A 148 -6.21 12.28 -21.53
CA LEU A 148 -5.39 11.12 -21.88
C LEU A 148 -3.95 11.49 -22.24
N LYS A 149 -3.73 12.67 -22.84
CA LYS A 149 -2.38 13.17 -23.14
C LYS A 149 -1.63 13.48 -21.85
N VAL A 150 -2.29 14.13 -20.90
CA VAL A 150 -1.71 14.40 -19.57
C VAL A 150 -1.38 13.11 -18.84
N TRP A 151 -2.26 12.10 -18.89
CA TRP A 151 -2.03 10.78 -18.31
C TRP A 151 -0.85 10.06 -18.98
N SER A 152 -0.75 10.13 -20.32
CA SER A 152 0.38 9.60 -21.07
C SER A 152 1.71 10.21 -20.62
N ASP A 153 1.75 11.53 -20.41
CA ASP A 153 2.94 12.20 -19.89
C ASP A 153 3.33 11.68 -18.49
N TYR A 154 2.36 11.41 -17.60
CA TYR A 154 2.64 10.82 -16.28
C TYR A 154 3.24 9.41 -16.41
N VAL A 155 2.65 8.55 -17.24
CA VAL A 155 3.12 7.18 -17.44
C VAL A 155 4.54 7.16 -18.02
N LEU A 156 4.81 7.98 -19.04
CA LEU A 156 6.14 8.07 -19.64
C LEU A 156 7.18 8.60 -18.64
N SER A 157 6.83 9.60 -17.85
CA SER A 157 7.72 10.17 -16.82
C SER A 157 8.04 9.14 -15.72
N PHE A 158 7.04 8.38 -15.30
CA PHE A 158 7.20 7.26 -14.36
C PHE A 158 8.13 6.18 -14.90
N VAL A 159 7.90 5.72 -16.13
CA VAL A 159 8.72 4.67 -16.75
C VAL A 159 10.16 5.15 -16.98
N LYS A 160 10.35 6.43 -17.33
CA LYS A 160 11.68 7.05 -17.41
C LYS A 160 12.39 6.98 -16.07
N TYR A 161 11.77 7.47 -15.01
CA TYR A 161 12.33 7.41 -13.66
C TYR A 161 12.71 5.98 -13.24
N GLU A 162 11.83 4.99 -13.49
CA GLU A 162 12.09 3.59 -13.15
C GLU A 162 13.27 3.00 -13.94
N THR A 163 13.53 3.52 -15.14
CA THR A 163 14.63 3.07 -16.00
C THR A 163 15.98 3.68 -15.61
N LEU A 164 16.00 4.83 -14.94
CA LEU A 164 17.24 5.47 -14.51
C LEU A 164 17.90 4.69 -13.37
N GLU A 165 19.22 4.47 -13.47
CA GLU A 165 20.02 3.89 -12.39
C GLU A 165 20.33 4.93 -11.31
N ASN A 166 20.68 6.14 -11.74
CA ASN A 166 21.04 7.25 -10.86
C ASN A 166 20.08 8.43 -11.06
N ILE A 167 19.58 8.96 -9.95
CA ILE A 167 18.63 10.08 -9.95
C ILE A 167 19.41 11.38 -9.75
N THR A 168 19.50 12.17 -10.83
CA THR A 168 20.04 13.52 -10.84
C THR A 168 19.12 14.42 -11.65
N LYS A 169 19.30 15.73 -11.51
CA LYS A 169 18.59 16.72 -12.33
C LYS A 169 18.75 16.44 -13.83
N ASP A 170 19.99 16.21 -14.25
CA ASP A 170 20.32 16.00 -15.66
C ASP A 170 19.76 14.66 -16.16
N SER A 171 19.83 13.58 -15.36
CA SER A 171 19.32 12.28 -15.79
C SER A 171 17.79 12.26 -15.93
N LEU A 172 17.08 13.02 -15.09
CA LEU A 172 15.63 13.17 -15.19
C LEU A 172 15.22 14.03 -16.40
N LYS A 173 16.03 15.01 -16.79
CA LYS A 173 15.76 15.95 -17.90
C LYS A 173 16.26 15.45 -19.26
N ASP A 174 17.14 14.46 -19.28
CA ASP A 174 17.74 13.93 -20.51
C ASP A 174 16.69 13.47 -21.53
N ASP A 175 16.72 14.02 -22.75
CA ASP A 175 15.78 13.70 -23.84
C ASP A 175 16.03 12.31 -24.46
N LYS A 176 16.88 11.48 -23.85
CA LYS A 176 17.07 10.09 -24.29
C LYS A 176 15.73 9.37 -24.41
N ILE A 177 15.49 8.89 -25.63
CA ILE A 177 14.37 8.05 -26.01
C ILE A 177 14.41 6.78 -25.14
N LEU A 178 13.28 6.43 -24.52
CA LEU A 178 13.18 5.19 -23.75
C LEU A 178 13.50 3.99 -24.65
N PRO A 179 14.20 2.95 -24.14
CA PRO A 179 14.36 1.71 -24.87
C PRO A 179 12.99 1.11 -25.24
N GLU A 180 12.90 0.43 -26.38
CA GLU A 180 11.66 -0.18 -26.87
C GLU A 180 10.91 -1.03 -25.81
N PRO A 181 11.57 -1.89 -25.00
CA PRO A 181 10.89 -2.63 -23.94
C PRO A 181 10.20 -1.74 -22.92
N LYS A 182 10.78 -0.56 -22.63
CA LYS A 182 10.22 0.41 -21.68
C LYS A 182 9.05 1.17 -22.28
N TYR A 183 9.10 1.51 -23.57
CA TYR A 183 7.92 2.04 -24.28
C TYR A 183 6.76 1.05 -24.31
N LYS A 184 7.05 -0.24 -24.57
CA LYS A 184 6.02 -1.27 -24.55
C LYS A 184 5.37 -1.37 -23.17
N TRP A 185 6.17 -1.34 -22.10
CA TRP A 185 5.65 -1.32 -20.73
C TRP A 185 4.80 -0.07 -20.45
N ALA A 186 5.24 1.12 -20.87
CA ALA A 186 4.44 2.34 -20.75
C ALA A 186 3.09 2.21 -21.47
N LYS A 187 3.08 1.62 -22.67
CA LYS A 187 1.86 1.35 -23.42
C LYS A 187 0.94 0.36 -22.71
N GLU A 188 1.47 -0.73 -22.15
CA GLU A 188 0.69 -1.70 -21.38
C GLU A 188 0.00 -1.05 -20.16
N ILE A 189 0.69 -0.12 -19.47
CA ILE A 189 0.09 0.67 -18.39
C ILE A 189 -1.04 1.56 -18.92
N LEU A 190 -0.85 2.21 -20.07
CA LEU A 190 -1.87 3.07 -20.68
C LEU A 190 -3.10 2.26 -21.10
N ASP A 191 -2.91 1.17 -21.82
CA ASP A 191 -3.98 0.31 -22.31
C ASP A 191 -4.75 -0.30 -21.12
N SER A 192 -4.05 -0.82 -20.10
CA SER A 192 -4.69 -1.37 -18.89
C SER A 192 -5.50 -0.35 -18.10
N SER A 193 -5.18 0.94 -18.22
CA SER A 193 -5.93 2.02 -17.57
C SER A 193 -7.31 2.29 -18.22
N GLU A 194 -7.53 1.83 -19.46
CA GLU A 194 -8.81 1.93 -20.16
C GLU A 194 -9.82 0.87 -19.66
N TYR A 195 -9.33 -0.34 -19.35
CA TYR A 195 -10.13 -1.48 -18.86
C TYR A 195 -10.58 -1.36 -17.39
N MET A 196 -10.15 -0.32 -16.67
CA MET A 196 -10.48 -0.15 -15.24
C MET A 196 -11.93 0.27 -14.97
N ASN A 197 -12.69 0.71 -15.98
CA ASN A 197 -14.12 0.98 -15.82
C ASN A 197 -14.93 -0.28 -15.44
N GLU A 198 -14.45 -1.49 -15.73
CA GLU A 198 -15.20 -2.74 -15.51
C GLU A 198 -14.84 -3.49 -14.21
N LYS A 199 -13.68 -3.21 -13.57
CA LYS A 199 -13.24 -3.88 -12.31
C LYS A 199 -13.54 -3.06 -11.03
N PHE A 200 -14.41 -2.07 -11.16
CA PHE A 200 -14.65 -1.03 -10.17
C PHE A 200 -15.35 -1.51 -8.89
N ASP A 201 -16.20 -2.53 -9.00
CA ASP A 201 -17.07 -2.93 -7.89
C ASP A 201 -16.30 -3.50 -6.70
N GLN A 202 -15.26 -4.30 -6.95
CA GLN A 202 -14.39 -4.83 -5.90
C GLN A 202 -13.58 -3.72 -5.21
N PHE A 203 -13.25 -2.66 -5.94
CA PHE A 203 -12.57 -1.49 -5.40
C PHE A 203 -13.51 -0.63 -4.55
N TYR A 204 -14.72 -0.33 -5.00
CA TYR A 204 -15.72 0.40 -4.20
C TYR A 204 -16.00 -0.34 -2.90
N VAL A 205 -16.08 -1.67 -2.95
CA VAL A 205 -16.18 -2.53 -1.78
C VAL A 205 -15.05 -2.23 -0.78
N VAL A 206 -13.78 -2.27 -1.21
CA VAL A 206 -12.63 -2.01 -0.32
C VAL A 206 -12.63 -0.56 0.18
N ALA A 207 -12.90 0.41 -0.69
CA ALA A 207 -12.95 1.83 -0.35
C ALA A 207 -14.06 2.13 0.67
N CYS A 208 -15.23 1.50 0.52
CA CYS A 208 -16.34 1.60 1.45
C CYS A 208 -15.98 0.99 2.81
N ILE A 209 -15.34 -0.18 2.84
CA ILE A 209 -14.86 -0.79 4.10
C ILE A 209 -13.87 0.14 4.80
N LEU A 210 -12.87 0.65 4.08
CA LEU A 210 -11.86 1.55 4.65
C LEU A 210 -12.48 2.84 5.18
N SER A 211 -13.42 3.43 4.43
CA SER A 211 -14.14 4.64 4.83
C SER A 211 -14.99 4.41 6.08
N LYS A 212 -15.74 3.30 6.13
CA LYS A 212 -16.50 2.91 7.32
C LYS A 212 -15.58 2.69 8.53
N ALA A 213 -14.45 2.00 8.33
CA ALA A 213 -13.47 1.78 9.38
C ALA A 213 -12.89 3.10 9.92
N PHE A 214 -12.60 4.06 9.03
CA PHE A 214 -12.15 5.39 9.42
C PHE A 214 -13.22 6.16 10.22
N ILE A 215 -14.47 6.17 9.75
CA ILE A 215 -15.58 6.80 10.48
C ILE A 215 -15.71 6.19 11.88
N LEU A 216 -15.75 4.86 11.98
CA LEU A 216 -15.81 4.16 13.27
C LEU A 216 -14.62 4.49 14.17
N LYS A 217 -13.42 4.62 13.60
CA LYS A 217 -12.22 5.04 14.36
C LYS A 217 -12.43 6.38 15.05
N THR A 218 -13.08 7.35 14.39
CA THR A 218 -13.35 8.69 14.95
C THR A 218 -14.43 8.72 16.04
N GLN A 219 -15.29 7.71 16.10
CA GLN A 219 -16.38 7.67 17.07
C GLN A 219 -15.90 7.28 18.49
N LYS A 220 -16.50 7.89 19.51
CA LYS A 220 -16.30 7.51 20.93
C LYS A 220 -17.11 6.26 21.27
N MET A 221 -16.66 5.11 20.77
CA MET A 221 -17.17 3.79 21.09
C MET A 221 -16.00 2.85 21.40
N ASP A 222 -16.28 1.77 22.11
CA ASP A 222 -15.28 0.75 22.38
C ASP A 222 -14.88 0.00 21.10
N SER A 223 -13.66 -0.52 21.08
CA SER A 223 -13.09 -1.15 19.89
C SER A 223 -13.85 -2.41 19.45
N LYS A 224 -14.48 -3.15 20.37
CA LYS A 224 -15.26 -4.36 20.05
C LYS A 224 -16.52 -3.98 19.29
N ARG A 225 -17.21 -2.92 19.72
CA ARG A 225 -18.38 -2.39 19.04
C ARG A 225 -18.05 -1.80 17.67
N LYS A 226 -16.91 -1.09 17.53
CA LYS A 226 -16.39 -0.64 16.22
C LYS A 226 -16.22 -1.82 15.26
N PHE A 227 -15.59 -2.89 15.72
CA PHE A 227 -15.37 -4.07 14.89
C PHE A 227 -16.68 -4.73 14.45
N LEU A 228 -17.62 -4.93 15.38
CA LEU A 228 -18.92 -5.53 15.06
C LEU A 228 -19.71 -4.69 14.04
N GLU A 229 -19.68 -3.36 14.15
CA GLU A 229 -20.32 -2.48 13.15
C GLU A 229 -19.64 -2.55 11.79
N LEU A 230 -18.31 -2.62 11.74
CA LEU A 230 -17.59 -2.78 10.48
C LEU A 230 -17.88 -4.13 9.82
N LEU A 231 -17.97 -5.20 10.61
CA LEU A 231 -18.34 -6.53 10.15
C LEU A 231 -19.77 -6.53 9.60
N ASN A 232 -20.72 -5.93 10.33
CA ASN A 232 -22.11 -5.80 9.91
C ASN A 232 -22.23 -5.02 8.58
N TYR A 233 -21.53 -3.88 8.47
CA TYR A 233 -21.47 -3.08 7.26
C TYR A 233 -20.95 -3.89 6.06
N SER A 234 -19.85 -4.63 6.26
CA SER A 234 -19.23 -5.42 5.20
C SER A 234 -20.13 -6.55 4.70
N LEU A 235 -20.82 -7.24 5.62
CA LEU A 235 -21.65 -8.40 5.30
C LEU A 235 -23.04 -8.02 4.78
N ASN A 236 -23.68 -7.02 5.38
CA ASN A 236 -25.10 -6.75 5.16
C ASN A 236 -25.35 -5.51 4.29
N GLU A 237 -24.47 -4.51 4.31
CA GLU A 237 -24.65 -3.29 3.51
C GLU A 237 -23.88 -3.37 2.18
N LEU A 238 -22.64 -3.87 2.20
CA LEU A 238 -21.85 -4.06 0.98
C LEU A 238 -22.09 -5.42 0.29
N ASN A 239 -22.80 -6.34 0.96
CA ASN A 239 -23.13 -7.68 0.47
C ASN A 239 -21.92 -8.46 -0.08
N ILE A 240 -20.78 -8.34 0.61
CA ILE A 240 -19.54 -9.03 0.24
C ILE A 240 -19.60 -10.43 0.82
N SER A 241 -19.98 -11.42 0.01
CA SER A 241 -20.13 -12.83 0.40
C SER A 241 -19.02 -13.74 -0.10
#